data_AF-A0A162XUN7-F1
#
_entry.id   AF-A0A162XUN7-F1
#
_cell.length_a   1.000
_cell.length_b   1.000
_cell.length_c   1.000
_cell.angle_alpha   90.00
_cell.angle_beta   90.00
_cell.angle_gamma   90.00
#
_symmetry.space_group_name_H-M   'P 1'
#
loop_
_entity.id
_entity.type
_entity.pdbx_description
1 polymer ?
#
loop_
_entity_poly.entity_id
_entity_poly.type
_entity_poly.pdbx_seq_one_letter_code
_entity_poly.pdbx_strand_id
1 'polypeptide(L)'
;MEKHRQLNDLDFKEQFKNTILDPTLFSHEAHIRLAWIYITNYNVVTACELIPGQILNFATKHGDPDKFNATVTIAAIHIVDHFIQKSESLNFQDFIAEFPRIKYNFKKLLNSHYGFDIFTSKKAKLNYIEPDILSF
;
A
#
# COMPACT_ATOMS: atom_id res chain seq x y z
N MET A 1 -11.63 10.43 11.92
CA MET A 1 -10.36 9.73 12.15
C MET A 1 -10.46 8.35 11.51
N GLU A 2 -9.44 7.88 10.80
CA GLU A 2 -9.48 6.53 10.20
C GLU A 2 -9.65 5.45 11.27
N LYS A 3 -10.51 4.47 11.03
CA LYS A 3 -10.90 3.47 12.02
C LYS A 3 -9.76 2.50 12.37
N HIS A 4 -8.87 2.20 11.42
CA HIS A 4 -7.74 1.29 11.64
C HIS A 4 -6.80 1.76 12.76
N ARG A 5 -6.79 3.07 13.07
CA ARG A 5 -5.93 3.66 14.12
C ARG A 5 -6.30 3.19 15.54
N GLN A 6 -7.43 2.49 15.71
CA GLN A 6 -7.81 1.88 16.99
C GLN A 6 -6.94 0.66 17.35
N LEU A 7 -6.32 0.02 16.36
CA LEU A 7 -5.38 -1.07 16.54
C LEU A 7 -3.95 -0.55 16.56
N ASN A 8 -3.08 -1.12 17.40
CA ASN A 8 -1.63 -0.91 17.27
C ASN A 8 -1.11 -1.60 16.00
N ASP A 9 0.14 -1.32 15.61
CA ASP A 9 0.71 -1.81 14.35
C ASP A 9 0.85 -3.34 14.32
N LEU A 10 1.17 -3.98 15.45
CA LEU A 10 1.29 -5.42 15.53
C LEU A 10 -0.06 -6.10 15.31
N ASP A 11 -1.08 -5.68 16.05
CA ASP A 11 -2.44 -6.21 15.94
C ASP A 11 -3.02 -5.97 14.55
N PHE A 12 -2.84 -4.77 14.00
CA PHE A 12 -3.29 -4.45 12.65
C PHE A 12 -2.63 -5.37 11.61
N LYS A 13 -1.30 -5.53 11.67
CA LYS A 13 -0.53 -6.38 10.74
C LYS A 13 -0.95 -7.85 10.85
N GLU A 14 -1.02 -8.39 12.07
CA GLU A 14 -1.37 -9.81 12.28
C GLU A 14 -2.83 -10.09 11.93
N GLN A 15 -3.76 -9.20 12.27
CA GLN A 15 -5.16 -9.37 11.86
C GLN A 15 -5.32 -9.32 10.34
N PHE A 16 -4.61 -8.41 9.65
CA PHE A 16 -4.64 -8.33 8.19
C PHE A 16 -4.07 -9.59 7.55
N LYS A 17 -2.86 -9.99 7.98
CA LYS A 17 -2.15 -11.19 7.49
C LYS A 17 -2.98 -12.46 7.65
N ASN A 18 -3.69 -12.61 8.76
CA ASN A 18 -4.54 -13.77 9.04
C ASN A 18 -5.96 -13.64 8.46
N THR A 19 -6.25 -12.58 7.69
CA THR A 19 -7.57 -12.30 7.10
C THR A 19 -8.71 -12.24 8.13
N ILE A 20 -8.43 -11.75 9.35
CA ILE A 20 -9.42 -11.57 10.42
C ILE A 20 -9.70 -10.09 10.73
N LEU A 21 -8.95 -9.16 10.11
CA LEU A 21 -9.24 -7.72 10.21
C LEU A 21 -10.63 -7.44 9.64
N ASP A 22 -11.42 -6.62 10.34
CA ASP A 22 -12.70 -6.10 9.82
C ASP A 22 -12.44 -5.35 8.49
N PRO A 23 -13.09 -5.73 7.37
CA PRO A 23 -12.90 -5.11 6.06
C PRO A 23 -13.17 -3.60 6.03
N THR A 24 -14.02 -3.09 6.92
CA THR A 24 -14.30 -1.66 7.04
C THR A 24 -13.12 -0.86 7.60
N LEU A 25 -12.09 -1.54 8.13
CA LEU A 25 -10.84 -0.94 8.59
C LEU A 25 -9.79 -0.84 7.47
N PHE A 26 -9.94 -1.56 6.36
CA PHE A 26 -8.94 -1.57 5.29
C PHE A 26 -9.19 -0.49 4.23
N SER A 27 -8.98 0.77 4.63
CA SER A 27 -9.03 1.95 3.74
C SER A 27 -7.73 2.14 2.95
N HIS A 28 -7.70 3.15 2.06
CA HIS A 28 -6.46 3.56 1.37
C HIS A 28 -5.34 3.93 2.35
N GLU A 29 -5.65 4.67 3.43
CA GLU A 29 -4.66 4.97 4.46
C GLU A 29 -4.18 3.69 5.18
N ALA A 30 -5.07 2.72 5.42
CA ALA A 30 -4.71 1.46 6.02
C ALA A 30 -3.74 0.64 5.14
N HIS A 31 -3.91 0.68 3.81
CA HIS A 31 -2.96 0.08 2.88
C HIS A 31 -1.58 0.76 2.95
N ILE A 32 -1.53 2.11 2.98
CA ILE A 32 -0.29 2.86 3.17
C ILE A 32 0.37 2.48 4.51
N ARG A 33 -0.43 2.36 5.58
CA ARG A 33 0.06 1.92 6.89
C ARG A 33 0.65 0.52 6.85
N LEU A 34 -0.01 -0.41 6.15
CA LEU A 34 0.52 -1.76 5.97
C LEU A 34 1.89 -1.73 5.31
N ALA A 35 2.04 -0.99 4.21
CA ALA A 35 3.33 -0.82 3.55
C ALA A 35 4.38 -0.22 4.49
N TRP A 36 4.03 0.86 5.22
CA TRP A 36 4.92 1.49 6.20
C TRP A 36 5.41 0.50 7.25
N ILE A 37 4.51 -0.28 7.86
CA ILE A 37 4.84 -1.29 8.88
C ILE A 37 5.81 -2.34 8.33
N TYR A 38 5.60 -2.84 7.10
CA TYR A 38 6.48 -3.84 6.51
C TYR A 38 7.85 -3.26 6.16
N ILE A 39 7.90 -2.03 5.63
CA ILE A 39 9.16 -1.40 5.26
C ILE A 39 10.01 -1.07 6.49
N THR A 40 9.40 -0.47 7.52
CA THR A 40 10.15 -0.04 8.73
C THR A 40 10.59 -1.20 9.62
N ASN A 41 9.85 -2.31 9.64
CA ASN A 41 10.25 -3.51 10.40
C ASN A 41 11.15 -4.47 9.60
N TYR A 42 11.15 -4.38 8.27
CA TYR A 42 11.90 -5.26 7.39
C TYR A 42 12.62 -4.43 6.32
N ASN A 43 12.08 -4.39 5.10
CA ASN A 43 12.58 -3.60 3.97
C ASN A 43 11.53 -3.61 2.84
N VAL A 44 11.76 -2.78 1.82
CA VAL A 44 10.89 -2.66 0.64
C VAL A 44 10.77 -3.96 -0.17
N VAL A 45 11.83 -4.77 -0.23
CA VAL A 45 11.82 -6.05 -0.97
C VAL A 45 10.82 -7.02 -0.31
N THR A 46 10.93 -7.21 1.01
CA THR A 46 9.99 -8.02 1.80
C THR A 46 8.56 -7.50 1.71
N ALA A 47 8.36 -6.18 1.70
CA ALA A 47 7.04 -5.59 1.51
C ALA A 47 6.44 -5.96 0.14
N CYS A 48 7.22 -5.83 -0.94
CA CYS A 48 6.81 -6.19 -2.30
C CYS A 48 6.54 -7.69 -2.48
N GLU A 49 7.25 -8.56 -1.74
CA GLU A 49 7.02 -10.01 -1.77
C GLU A 49 5.74 -10.42 -1.04
N LEU A 50 5.46 -9.84 0.12
CA LEU A 50 4.42 -10.35 1.03
C LEU A 50 3.07 -9.65 0.88
N ILE A 51 3.06 -8.34 0.69
CA ILE A 51 1.82 -7.54 0.71
C ILE A 51 0.87 -7.89 -0.45
N PRO A 52 1.32 -8.06 -1.71
CA PRO A 52 0.42 -8.39 -2.81
C PRO A 52 -0.40 -9.66 -2.54
N GLY A 53 0.24 -10.71 -2.04
CA GLY A 53 -0.43 -11.96 -1.67
C GLY A 53 -1.40 -11.78 -0.51
N GLN A 54 -1.04 -10.99 0.51
CA GLN A 54 -1.95 -10.72 1.64
C GLN A 54 -3.18 -9.92 1.22
N ILE A 55 -3.02 -8.90 0.38
CA ILE A 55 -4.15 -8.12 -0.14
C ILE A 55 -5.06 -9.00 -1.00
N LEU A 56 -4.50 -9.83 -1.88
CA LEU A 56 -5.30 -10.73 -2.70
C LEU A 56 -6.08 -11.74 -1.84
N ASN A 57 -5.43 -12.34 -0.83
CA ASN A 57 -6.09 -13.26 0.11
C ASN A 57 -7.19 -12.56 0.91
N PHE A 58 -6.93 -11.35 1.40
CA PHE A 58 -7.89 -10.54 2.13
C PHE A 58 -9.11 -10.19 1.26
N ALA A 59 -8.88 -9.72 0.03
CA ALA A 59 -9.92 -9.40 -0.93
C ALA A 59 -10.75 -10.63 -1.32
N THR A 60 -10.11 -11.79 -1.50
CA THR A 60 -10.77 -13.06 -1.78
C THR A 60 -11.67 -13.50 -0.62
N LYS A 61 -11.23 -13.31 0.63
CA LYS A 61 -11.97 -13.73 1.82
C LYS A 61 -13.19 -12.85 2.13
N HIS A 62 -13.05 -11.54 1.96
CA HIS A 62 -13.97 -10.54 2.51
C HIS A 62 -14.71 -9.69 1.49
N GLY A 63 -14.39 -9.82 0.21
CA GLY A 63 -14.97 -8.96 -0.80
C GLY A 63 -14.75 -9.49 -2.20
N ASP A 64 -14.28 -8.60 -3.06
CA ASP A 64 -14.13 -8.88 -4.47
C ASP A 64 -12.64 -8.91 -4.84
N PRO A 65 -12.06 -10.09 -5.14
CA PRO A 65 -10.68 -10.20 -5.58
C PRO A 65 -10.42 -9.40 -6.87
N ASP A 66 -11.44 -9.05 -7.65
CA ASP A 66 -11.30 -8.17 -8.80
C ASP A 66 -10.95 -6.72 -8.45
N LYS A 67 -10.93 -6.33 -7.18
CA LYS A 67 -10.40 -5.02 -6.78
C LYS A 67 -8.89 -5.01 -6.63
N PHE A 68 -8.25 -6.18 -6.54
CA PHE A 68 -6.80 -6.28 -6.47
C PHE A 68 -6.16 -5.86 -7.80
N ASN A 69 -5.07 -5.10 -7.71
CA ASN A 69 -4.26 -4.68 -8.85
C ASN A 69 -2.77 -4.74 -8.45
N ALA A 70 -2.05 -5.72 -9.02
CA ALA A 70 -0.66 -6.01 -8.67
C ALA A 70 0.26 -4.80 -8.87
N THR A 71 0.12 -4.09 -10.00
CA THR A 71 0.96 -2.92 -10.31
C THR A 71 0.70 -1.77 -9.35
N VAL A 72 -0.57 -1.45 -9.09
CA VAL A 72 -0.92 -0.37 -8.16
C VAL A 72 -0.43 -0.68 -6.75
N THR A 73 -0.55 -1.93 -6.29
CA THR A 73 -0.04 -2.34 -4.97
C THR A 73 1.48 -2.19 -4.86
N ILE A 74 2.24 -2.75 -5.79
CA ILE A 74 3.72 -2.69 -5.74
C ILE A 74 4.22 -1.25 -5.91
N ALA A 75 3.61 -0.48 -6.80
CA ALA A 75 3.92 0.93 -6.96
C ALA A 75 3.62 1.74 -5.68
N ALA A 76 2.54 1.41 -4.96
CA ALA A 76 2.26 2.03 -3.66
C ALA A 76 3.36 1.76 -2.64
N ILE A 77 3.86 0.54 -2.57
CA ILE A 77 4.94 0.14 -1.65
C ILE A 77 6.20 0.94 -1.94
N HIS A 78 6.60 1.06 -3.21
CA HIS A 78 7.77 1.85 -3.60
C HIS A 78 7.60 3.35 -3.32
N ILE A 79 6.43 3.92 -3.57
CA ILE A 79 6.13 5.32 -3.22
C ILE A 79 6.24 5.54 -1.71
N VAL A 80 5.76 4.60 -0.90
CA VAL A 80 5.87 4.69 0.56
C VAL A 80 7.33 4.60 1.00
N ASP A 81 8.11 3.67 0.47
CA ASP A 81 9.54 3.55 0.75
C ASP A 81 10.29 4.84 0.41
N HIS A 82 10.06 5.40 -0.78
CA HIS A 82 10.65 6.67 -1.20
C HIS A 82 10.42 7.80 -0.18
N PHE A 83 9.23 7.86 0.43
CA PHE A 83 8.93 8.85 1.46
C PHE A 83 9.48 8.48 2.82
N ILE A 84 9.55 7.21 3.19
CA ILE A 84 10.22 6.76 4.42
C ILE A 84 11.69 7.18 4.41
N GLN A 85 12.39 7.03 3.29
CA GLN A 85 13.80 7.46 3.16
C GLN A 85 14.01 8.98 3.30
N LYS A 86 12.94 9.78 3.24
CA LYS A 86 12.96 11.25 3.36
C LYS A 86 12.33 11.76 4.64
N SER A 87 11.78 10.86 5.45
CA SER A 87 10.98 11.14 6.63
C SER A 87 11.85 11.25 7.87
N GLU A 88 11.53 12.19 8.76
CA GLU A 88 12.06 12.20 10.14
C GLU A 88 11.05 11.60 11.15
N SER A 89 9.82 11.35 10.70
CA SER A 89 8.75 10.78 11.53
C SER A 89 9.09 9.39 12.09
N LEU A 90 8.82 9.18 13.39
CA LEU A 90 9.06 7.92 14.11
C LEU A 90 7.84 7.00 14.18
N ASN A 91 6.66 7.48 13.79
CA ASN A 91 5.42 6.71 13.76
C ASN A 91 4.61 7.01 12.50
N PHE A 92 3.64 6.15 12.20
CA PHE A 92 2.83 6.26 11.01
C PHE A 92 1.97 7.54 10.97
N GLN A 93 1.45 7.98 12.11
CA GLN A 93 0.56 9.15 12.19
C GLN A 93 1.29 10.44 11.80
N ASP A 94 2.52 10.59 12.26
CA ASP A 94 3.38 11.72 11.90
C ASP A 94 3.83 11.60 10.44
N PHE A 95 4.21 10.40 10.00
CA PHE A 95 4.62 10.15 8.60
C PHE A 95 3.52 10.53 7.59
N ILE A 96 2.27 10.12 7.84
CA ILE A 96 1.17 10.42 6.92
C ILE A 96 0.75 11.90 6.98
N ALA A 97 1.04 12.59 8.09
CA ALA A 97 0.83 14.03 8.24
C ALA A 97 1.95 14.84 7.56
N GLU A 98 3.19 14.35 7.58
CA GLU A 98 4.36 14.91 6.91
C GLU A 98 4.22 14.86 5.38
N PHE A 99 3.72 13.74 4.86
CA PHE A 99 3.53 13.52 3.42
C PHE A 99 2.05 13.30 3.04
N PRO A 100 1.17 14.32 3.20
CA PRO A 100 -0.27 14.16 2.99
C PRO A 100 -0.63 13.79 1.54
N ARG A 101 0.26 14.08 0.58
CA ARG A 101 0.10 13.71 -0.83
C ARG A 101 0.01 12.20 -1.06
N ILE A 102 0.60 11.36 -0.21
CA ILE A 102 0.51 9.90 -0.32
C ILE A 102 -0.94 9.46 -0.07
N LYS A 103 -1.65 10.15 0.84
CA LYS A 103 -3.08 9.90 1.11
C LYS A 103 -3.99 10.54 0.08
N TYR A 104 -3.81 11.83 -0.21
CA TYR A 104 -4.82 12.60 -0.94
C TYR A 104 -4.56 12.74 -2.45
N ASN A 105 -3.30 12.60 -2.89
CA ASN A 105 -2.89 12.80 -4.29
C ASN A 105 -2.16 11.57 -4.86
N PHE A 106 -2.49 10.39 -4.37
CA PHE A 106 -1.80 9.14 -4.70
C PHE A 106 -1.80 8.82 -6.21
N LYS A 107 -2.95 9.00 -6.87
CA LYS A 107 -3.05 8.79 -8.33
C LYS A 107 -2.12 9.71 -9.12
N LYS A 108 -1.94 10.95 -8.67
CA LYS A 108 -1.03 11.90 -9.32
C LYS A 108 0.44 11.48 -9.14
N LEU A 109 0.78 10.91 -7.99
CA LEU A 109 2.11 10.31 -7.77
C LEU A 109 2.34 9.14 -8.72
N LEU A 110 1.40 8.20 -8.82
CA LEU A 110 1.56 7.07 -9.74
C LEU A 110 1.68 7.51 -11.20
N ASN A 111 0.92 8.53 -11.62
CA ASN A 111 0.98 9.05 -12.99
C ASN A 111 2.29 9.76 -13.35
N SER A 112 3.19 10.07 -12.39
CA SER A 112 4.54 10.54 -12.74
C SER A 112 5.50 9.41 -13.10
N HIS A 113 5.13 8.16 -12.77
CA HIS A 113 5.92 6.96 -13.04
C HIS A 113 5.39 6.19 -14.27
N TYR A 114 4.09 6.28 -14.54
CA TYR A 114 3.44 5.54 -15.63
C TYR A 114 2.84 6.43 -16.71
N GLY A 115 3.17 6.17 -17.97
CA GLY A 115 2.64 6.86 -19.15
C GLY A 115 1.29 6.35 -19.64
N PHE A 116 0.78 5.29 -19.04
CA PHE A 116 -0.51 4.69 -19.35
C PHE A 116 -1.33 4.47 -18.07
N ASP A 117 -2.63 4.21 -18.25
CA ASP A 117 -3.55 4.00 -17.12
C ASP A 117 -3.42 2.59 -16.53
N ILE A 118 -2.58 2.45 -15.50
CA ILE A 118 -2.38 1.20 -14.76
C ILE A 118 -3.64 0.75 -13.99
N PHE A 119 -4.61 1.63 -13.74
CA PHE A 119 -5.82 1.30 -13.00
C PHE A 119 -6.82 0.52 -13.85
N THR A 120 -6.84 0.76 -15.16
CA THR A 120 -7.76 0.11 -16.11
C THR A 120 -7.09 -0.99 -16.94
N SER A 121 -5.76 -1.07 -16.93
CA SER A 121 -5.00 -2.09 -17.64
C SER A 121 -5.16 -3.49 -17.01
N LYS A 122 -5.76 -4.42 -17.77
CA LYS A 122 -5.87 -5.84 -17.38
C LYS A 122 -4.51 -6.47 -17.11
N LYS A 123 -3.49 -6.10 -17.90
CA LYS A 123 -2.12 -6.61 -17.73
C LYS A 123 -1.51 -6.12 -16.41
N ALA A 124 -1.65 -4.83 -16.10
CA ALA A 124 -1.14 -4.22 -14.88
C ALA A 124 -1.86 -4.74 -13.62
N LYS A 125 -3.15 -5.06 -13.76
CA LYS A 125 -3.95 -5.67 -12.70
C LYS A 125 -3.41 -7.05 -12.29
N LEU A 126 -3.07 -7.89 -13.27
CA LEU A 126 -2.65 -9.28 -13.05
C LEU A 126 -1.15 -9.42 -12.74
N ASN A 127 -0.32 -8.58 -13.35
CA ASN A 127 1.14 -8.65 -13.21
C ASN A 127 1.70 -7.28 -12.90
N TYR A 128 2.77 -7.24 -12.11
CA TYR A 128 3.56 -6.03 -11.95
C TYR A 128 4.15 -5.61 -13.29
N ILE A 129 4.01 -4.34 -13.64
CA ILE A 129 4.68 -3.70 -14.76
C ILE A 129 5.54 -2.60 -14.15
N GLU A 130 6.82 -2.56 -14.51
CA GLU A 130 7.73 -1.50 -14.07
C GLU A 130 7.31 -0.13 -14.65
N PRO A 131 7.62 0.98 -13.95
CA PRO A 131 7.46 2.33 -14.48
C PRO A 131 8.12 2.54 -15.85
N ASP A 132 7.43 3.21 -16.76
CA ASP A 132 7.94 3.55 -18.10
C ASP A 132 8.36 5.02 -18.25
N ILE A 133 8.02 5.90 -17.29
CA ILE A 133 8.42 7.32 -17.30
C ILE A 133 9.57 7.59 -16.33
N LEU A 134 9.41 7.22 -15.06
CA LEU A 134 10.33 7.54 -13.98
C LEU A 134 10.47 6.34 -13.05
N SER A 135 11.68 5.92 -12.72
CA SER A 135 11.91 4.89 -11.71
C SER A 135 11.55 5.38 -10.30
N PHE A 136 11.28 4.45 -9.38
CA PHE A 136 11.02 4.80 -7.98
C PHE A 136 12.29 5.22 -7.22
#